data_AF-A0A662FNS9-F1
#
_entry.id   AF-A0A662FNS9-F1
#
_cell.length_a   1.000
_cell.length_b   1.000
_cell.length_c   1.000
_cell.angle_alpha   90.00
_cell.angle_beta   90.00
_cell.angle_gamma   90.00
#
_symmetry.space_group_name_H-M   'P 1'
#
loop_
_entity.id
_entity.type
_entity.pdbx_description
1 polymer ?
#
loop_
_entity_poly.entity_id
_entity_poly.type
_entity_poly.pdbx_seq_one_letter_code
_entity_poly.pdbx_strand_id
1 'polypeptide(L)'
;MLDQATTIFLVLILGILGGGAALLIAYLLTKGPEGPFKRKRYEAGNPPTGEAKKKVPYQYYGYIIIYLAVEPIFVILYLLPYTSALQAITLSLIILGIYSPALIYAVMHADRLEQWKI
;
A
#
# COMPACT_ATOMS: atom_id res chain seq x y z
N MET A 1 16.05 -17.09 25.78
CA MET A 1 15.27 -16.22 24.86
C MET A 1 15.71 -16.55 23.45
N LEU A 2 14.79 -16.66 22.50
CA LEU A 2 15.15 -16.82 21.08
C LEU A 2 15.91 -15.58 20.60
N ASP A 3 16.82 -15.73 19.65
CA ASP A 3 17.43 -14.57 19.02
C ASP A 3 16.37 -13.77 18.22
N GLN A 4 16.66 -12.50 17.93
CA GLN A 4 15.72 -11.61 17.27
C GLN A 4 15.39 -12.06 15.83
N ALA A 5 16.38 -12.58 15.10
CA ALA A 5 16.20 -13.03 13.73
C ALA A 5 15.29 -14.26 13.67
N THR A 6 15.52 -15.23 14.55
CA THR A 6 14.71 -16.43 14.75
C THR A 6 13.31 -16.04 15.19
N THR A 7 13.15 -15.06 16.08
CA THR A 7 11.82 -14.57 16.48
C THR A 7 11.06 -13.99 15.29
N ILE A 8 11.68 -13.10 14.51
CA ILE A 8 11.05 -12.51 13.31
C ILE A 8 10.70 -13.59 12.29
N PHE A 9 11.63 -14.51 12.04
CA PHE A 9 11.44 -15.62 11.11
C PHE A 9 10.24 -16.50 11.50
N LEU A 10 10.14 -16.86 12.78
CA LEU A 10 9.01 -17.64 13.29
C LEU A 10 7.69 -16.88 13.18
N VAL A 11 7.67 -15.58 13.49
CA VAL A 11 6.46 -14.75 13.34
C VAL A 11 6.00 -14.71 11.88
N LEU A 12 6.92 -14.53 10.93
CA LEU A 12 6.61 -14.53 9.50
C LEU A 12 6.07 -15.88 9.04
N ILE A 13 6.73 -16.98 9.43
CA ILE A 13 6.26 -18.33 9.11
C ILE A 13 4.89 -18.59 9.70
N LEU A 14 4.66 -18.24 10.96
CA LEU A 14 3.35 -18.42 11.61
C LEU A 14 2.26 -17.60 10.92
N GLY A 15 2.56 -16.38 10.47
CA GLY A 15 1.64 -15.56 9.68
C GLY A 15 1.26 -16.21 8.35
N ILE A 16 2.26 -16.72 7.62
CA ILE A 16 2.05 -17.42 6.34
C ILE A 16 1.27 -18.73 6.55
N LEU A 17 1.64 -19.52 7.57
CA LEU A 17 0.95 -20.77 7.90
C LEU A 17 -0.49 -20.51 8.35
N GLY A 18 -0.72 -19.46 9.14
CA GLY A 18 -2.07 -19.06 9.57
C GLY A 18 -2.95 -18.65 8.39
N GLY A 19 -2.43 -17.79 7.50
CA GLY A 19 -3.13 -17.41 6.26
C GLY A 19 -3.37 -18.60 5.34
N GLY A 20 -2.35 -19.46 5.17
CA GLY A 20 -2.44 -20.68 4.38
C GLY A 20 -3.46 -21.67 4.94
N ALA A 21 -3.51 -21.87 6.26
CA ALA A 21 -4.49 -22.71 6.94
C ALA A 21 -5.91 -22.17 6.74
N ALA A 22 -6.12 -20.86 6.84
CA ALA A 22 -7.41 -20.23 6.59
C ALA A 22 -7.88 -20.49 5.14
N LEU A 23 -6.98 -20.34 4.16
CA LEU A 23 -7.28 -20.65 2.76
C LEU A 23 -7.54 -22.14 2.53
N LEU A 24 -6.79 -23.03 3.19
CA LEU A 24 -6.99 -24.47 3.11
C LEU A 24 -8.35 -24.87 3.67
N ILE A 25 -8.73 -24.36 4.85
CA ILE A 25 -10.04 -24.58 5.44
C ILE A 25 -11.14 -24.06 4.50
N ALA A 26 -11.01 -22.84 3.97
CA ALA A 26 -11.95 -22.27 3.02
C ALA A 26 -12.08 -23.11 1.72
N TYR A 27 -10.99 -23.77 1.31
CA TYR A 27 -10.99 -24.66 0.16
C TYR A 27 -11.67 -26.00 0.44
N LEU A 28 -11.43 -26.58 1.63
CA LEU A 28 -11.99 -27.88 2.06
C LEU A 28 -13.46 -27.80 2.47
N LEU A 29 -13.93 -26.64 2.95
CA LEU A 29 -15.32 -26.40 3.29
C LEU A 29 -16.23 -26.60 2.06
N THR A 30 -17.42 -27.13 2.30
CA THR A 30 -18.40 -27.41 1.25
C THR A 30 -18.75 -26.13 0.51
N LYS A 31 -18.44 -26.10 -0.79
CA LYS A 31 -18.86 -25.03 -1.68
C LYS A 31 -20.34 -25.23 -2.00
N GLY A 32 -21.14 -24.18 -1.87
CA GLY A 32 -22.54 -24.23 -2.32
C GLY A 32 -22.64 -24.58 -3.82
N PRO A 33 -23.82 -24.96 -4.32
CA PRO A 33 -23.99 -25.45 -5.69
C PRO A 33 -23.44 -24.47 -6.75
N GLU A 34 -22.82 -25.00 -7.80
CA GLU A 34 -22.43 -24.20 -8.96
C GLU A 34 -23.71 -23.66 -9.64
N GLY A 35 -23.71 -22.37 -9.97
CA GLY A 35 -24.87 -21.71 -10.53
C GLY A 35 -24.47 -20.81 -11.70
N PRO A 36 -25.36 -20.58 -12.68
CA PRO A 36 -25.04 -19.84 -13.90
C PRO A 36 -24.63 -18.37 -13.65
N PHE A 37 -24.94 -17.83 -12.46
CA PHE A 37 -24.58 -16.47 -12.06
C PHE A 37 -23.37 -16.40 -11.13
N LYS A 38 -22.91 -17.51 -10.52
CA LYS A 38 -21.78 -17.50 -9.58
C LYS A 38 -20.46 -17.04 -10.21
N ARG A 39 -20.31 -17.27 -11.51
CA ARG A 39 -19.10 -16.95 -12.29
C ARG A 39 -19.26 -15.69 -13.14
N LYS A 40 -20.44 -15.06 -13.11
CA LYS A 40 -20.68 -13.79 -13.78
C LYS A 40 -20.22 -12.65 -12.88
N ARG A 41 -19.84 -11.53 -13.50
CA ARG A 41 -19.48 -10.31 -12.77
C ARG A 41 -20.68 -9.86 -11.93
N TYR A 42 -20.40 -9.44 -10.71
CA TYR A 42 -21.40 -8.78 -9.88
C TYR A 42 -21.79 -7.44 -10.51
N GLU A 43 -23.09 -7.27 -10.79
CA GLU A 43 -23.69 -6.07 -11.38
C GLU A 43 -24.91 -5.64 -10.54
N ALA A 44 -25.46 -4.47 -10.80
CA ALA A 44 -26.63 -3.93 -10.10
C ALA A 44 -27.98 -4.64 -10.46
N GLY A 45 -27.93 -5.91 -10.86
CA GLY A 45 -29.10 -6.73 -11.23
C GLY A 45 -29.45 -6.77 -12.72
N ASN A 46 -28.89 -5.87 -13.53
CA ASN A 46 -29.05 -5.86 -14.98
C ASN A 46 -27.92 -6.63 -15.68
N PRO A 47 -28.15 -7.19 -16.88
CA PRO A 47 -27.07 -7.70 -17.71
C PRO A 47 -26.00 -6.62 -17.94
N PRO A 48 -24.70 -6.97 -17.94
CA PRO A 48 -23.64 -6.00 -18.20
C PRO A 48 -23.80 -5.46 -19.62
N THR A 49 -23.97 -4.16 -19.74
CA THR A 49 -24.13 -3.46 -21.02
C THR A 49 -23.12 -2.34 -21.16
N GLY A 50 -22.55 -2.20 -22.36
CA GLY A 50 -21.56 -1.19 -22.67
C GLY A 50 -20.13 -1.60 -22.33
N GLU A 51 -19.18 -0.71 -22.62
CA GLU A 51 -17.77 -0.96 -22.33
C GLU A 51 -17.46 -0.72 -20.86
N ALA A 52 -16.62 -1.59 -20.30
CA ALA A 52 -16.07 -1.38 -18.97
C ALA A 52 -15.23 -0.10 -18.97
N LYS A 53 -15.77 0.98 -18.38
CA LYS A 53 -15.04 2.24 -18.21
C LYS A 53 -13.80 2.00 -17.37
N LYS A 54 -12.64 1.86 -18.03
CA LYS A 54 -11.34 1.92 -17.38
C LYS A 54 -11.04 3.40 -17.10
N LYS A 55 -11.59 3.95 -16.02
CA LYS A 55 -11.03 5.19 -15.47
C LYS A 55 -9.64 4.83 -15.00
N VAL A 56 -8.63 5.16 -15.79
CA VAL A 56 -7.27 4.84 -15.42
C VAL A 56 -6.99 5.55 -14.09
N PRO A 57 -6.48 4.85 -13.06
CA PRO A 57 -6.36 5.38 -11.70
C PRO A 57 -5.25 6.44 -11.57
N TYR A 58 -4.90 7.12 -12.66
CA TYR A 58 -3.89 8.16 -12.70
C TYR A 58 -4.18 9.30 -11.72
N GLN A 59 -5.44 9.46 -11.31
CA GLN A 59 -5.85 10.40 -10.26
C GLN A 59 -5.09 10.19 -8.94
N TYR A 60 -4.55 8.98 -8.69
CA TYR A 60 -3.83 8.66 -7.47
C TYR A 60 -2.32 8.88 -7.54
N TYR A 61 -1.75 9.20 -8.71
CA TYR A 61 -0.29 9.33 -8.85
C TYR A 61 0.28 10.50 -8.05
N GLY A 62 -0.40 11.65 -8.05
CA GLY A 62 -0.02 12.78 -7.20
C GLY A 62 -0.01 12.40 -5.71
N TYR A 63 -1.00 11.62 -5.27
CA TYR A 63 -1.07 11.13 -3.89
C TYR A 63 0.01 10.09 -3.56
N ILE A 64 0.40 9.25 -4.52
CA ILE A 64 1.54 8.32 -4.36
C ILE A 64 2.84 9.10 -4.18
N ILE A 65 3.03 10.20 -4.92
CA ILE A 65 4.23 11.03 -4.77
C ILE A 65 4.24 11.74 -3.42
N ILE A 66 3.09 12.23 -2.94
CA ILE A 66 2.98 12.78 -1.57
C ILE A 66 3.37 11.71 -0.54
N TYR A 67 2.83 10.50 -0.66
CA TYR A 67 3.15 9.39 0.23
C TYR A 67 4.66 9.10 0.25
N LEU A 68 5.26 8.93 -0.93
CA LEU A 68 6.70 8.64 -1.07
C LEU A 68 7.60 9.78 -0.59
N ALA A 69 7.16 11.03 -0.70
CA ALA A 69 7.93 12.17 -0.22
C ALA A 69 7.87 12.33 1.31
N VAL A 70 6.80 11.85 1.95
CA VAL A 70 6.61 11.93 3.41
C VAL A 70 7.15 10.70 4.13
N GLU A 71 7.10 9.51 3.53
CA GLU A 71 7.57 8.25 4.14
C GLU A 71 8.97 8.36 4.80
N PRO A 72 10.00 8.99 4.18
CA PRO A 72 11.33 9.11 4.78
C PRO A 72 11.34 9.82 6.15
N ILE A 73 10.38 10.70 6.41
CA ILE A 73 10.25 11.39 7.71
C ILE A 73 9.98 10.36 8.80
N PHE A 74 9.12 9.37 8.55
CA PHE A 74 8.82 8.32 9.51
C PHE A 74 10.02 7.40 9.78
N VAL A 75 10.83 7.13 8.75
CA VAL A 75 12.09 6.38 8.90
C VAL A 75 13.03 7.13 9.85
N ILE A 76 13.15 8.45 9.71
CA ILE A 76 13.97 9.26 10.62
C ILE A 76 13.42 9.22 12.04
N LEU A 77 12.10 9.41 12.22
CA LEU A 77 11.46 9.33 13.53
C LEU A 77 11.75 7.99 14.23
N TYR A 78 11.77 6.89 13.47
CA TYR A 78 12.15 5.58 13.98
C TYR A 78 13.63 5.49 14.38
N LEU A 79 14.52 6.17 13.65
CA LEU A 79 15.96 6.16 13.92
C LEU A 79 16.38 7.10 15.06
N LEU A 80 15.58 8.12 15.39
CA LEU A 80 15.90 9.11 16.44
C LEU A 80 16.46 8.53 17.75
N PRO A 81 15.91 7.43 18.32
CA PRO A 81 16.42 6.86 19.58
C PRO A 81 17.83 6.28 19.48
N TYR A 82 18.33 6.03 18.27
CA TYR A 82 19.60 5.36 18.00
C TYR A 82 20.70 6.32 17.53
N THR A 83 20.43 7.63 17.47
CA THR A 83 21.38 8.65 16.98
C THR A 83 21.49 9.81 17.97
N SER A 84 22.58 10.59 17.89
CA SER A 84 22.67 11.84 18.64
C SER A 84 21.67 12.88 18.12
N ALA A 85 21.20 13.79 18.99
CA ALA A 85 20.25 14.83 18.59
C ALA A 85 20.73 15.68 17.40
N LEU A 86 22.04 15.98 17.33
CA LEU A 86 22.62 16.74 16.22
C LEU A 86 22.59 15.97 14.89
N GLN A 87 22.90 14.67 14.91
CA GLN A 87 22.83 13.82 13.72
C GLN A 87 21.39 13.65 13.25
N ALA A 88 20.47 13.40 14.18
CA ALA A 88 19.04 13.34 13.93
C ALA A 88 18.51 14.60 13.22
N ILE A 89 18.81 15.78 13.77
CA ILE A 89 18.40 17.07 13.18
C ILE A 89 19.03 17.26 11.80
N THR A 90 20.33 16.99 11.67
CA THR A 90 21.05 17.13 10.39
C THR A 90 20.45 16.24 9.30
N LEU A 91 20.23 14.95 9.59
CA LEU A 91 19.61 14.02 8.65
C LEU A 91 18.17 14.40 8.32
N SER A 92 17.40 14.87 9.31
CA SER A 92 16.03 15.36 9.10
C SER A 92 16.00 16.51 8.11
N LEU A 93 16.88 17.50 8.28
CA LEU A 93 16.95 18.67 7.41
C LEU A 93 17.39 18.31 5.99
N ILE A 94 18.35 17.39 5.84
CA ILE A 94 18.80 16.91 4.52
C ILE A 94 17.66 16.23 3.78
N ILE A 95 16.95 15.30 4.44
CA ILE A 95 15.84 14.56 3.84
C ILE A 95 14.69 15.51 3.51
N LEU A 96 14.28 16.38 4.43
CA LEU A 96 13.26 17.40 4.14
C LEU A 96 13.68 18.29 2.96
N GLY A 97 14.94 18.69 2.90
CA GLY A 97 15.48 19.46 1.77
C GLY A 97 15.36 18.71 0.44
N ILE A 98 15.76 17.44 0.39
CA ILE A 98 15.72 16.60 -0.82
C ILE A 98 14.28 16.33 -1.29
N TYR A 99 13.37 16.02 -0.37
CA TYR A 99 12.00 15.62 -0.72
C TYR A 99 11.01 16.78 -0.81
N SER A 100 11.34 17.96 -0.26
CA SER A 100 10.45 19.14 -0.31
C SER A 100 10.05 19.56 -1.73
N PRO A 101 10.91 19.56 -2.77
CA PRO A 101 10.48 19.95 -4.11
C PRO A 101 9.43 19.00 -4.68
N ALA A 102 9.63 17.68 -4.48
CA ALA A 102 8.69 16.66 -4.92
C ALA A 102 7.36 16.75 -4.14
N LEU A 103 7.41 16.98 -2.83
CA LEU A 103 6.23 17.15 -1.99
C LEU A 103 5.44 18.39 -2.39
N ILE A 104 6.11 19.54 -2.55
CA ILE A 104 5.48 20.80 -2.97
C ILE A 104 4.83 20.62 -4.33
N TYR A 105 5.56 20.05 -5.30
CA TYR A 105 5.02 19.78 -6.63
C TYR A 105 3.78 18.91 -6.55
N ALA A 106 3.83 17.79 -5.81
CA ALA A 106 2.72 16.86 -5.71
C ALA A 106 1.51 17.48 -5.01
N VAL A 107 1.69 18.22 -3.91
CA VAL A 107 0.58 18.90 -3.21
C VAL A 107 -0.11 19.94 -4.10
N MET A 108 0.65 20.69 -4.91
CA MET A 108 0.09 21.71 -5.81
C MET A 108 -0.68 21.14 -7.01
N HIS A 109 -0.46 19.87 -7.35
CA HIS A 109 -0.87 19.28 -8.62
C HIS A 109 -1.63 17.94 -8.48
N ALA A 110 -1.73 17.35 -7.30
CA ALA A 110 -2.33 16.04 -7.08
C ALA A 110 -3.82 15.97 -7.45
N ASP A 111 -4.53 17.09 -7.34
CA ASP A 111 -5.95 17.21 -7.71
C ASP A 111 -6.15 17.47 -9.23
N ARG A 112 -5.09 17.84 -9.94
CA ARG A 112 -5.14 18.21 -11.37
C ARG A 112 -5.09 16.99 -12.27
N LEU A 113 -6.24 16.35 -12.44
CA LEU A 113 -6.40 15.14 -13.25
C LEU A 113 -5.77 15.19 -14.64
N GLU A 114 -5.72 16.35 -15.29
CA GLU A 114 -5.15 16.49 -16.64
C GLU A 114 -3.65 16.23 -16.69
N GLN A 115 -2.92 16.51 -15.61
CA GLN A 115 -1.46 16.35 -15.55
C GLN A 115 -1.03 14.89 -15.36
N TRP A 116 -1.98 14.01 -15.01
CA TRP A 116 -1.71 12.60 -14.74
C TRP A 116 -2.23 11.69 -15.85
N LYS A 117 -3.01 12.22 -16.81
CA LYS A 117 -3.45 11.45 -17.97
C LYS A 117 -2.25 11.26 -18.91
N ILE A 118 -1.92 10.00 -19.23
CA ILE A 118 -1.01 9.63 -20.31
C ILE A 118 -1.82 9.50 -21.60
#